data_AF-A0A9J6ZX34-F1
#
_entry.id   AF-A0A9J6ZX34-F1
#
_cell.length_a   1.000
_cell.length_b   1.000
_cell.length_c   1.000
_cell.angle_alpha   90.00
_cell.angle_beta   90.00
_cell.angle_gamma   90.00
#
_symmetry.space_group_name_H-M   'P 1'
#
loop_
_entity.id
_entity.type
_entity.pdbx_description
1 polymer ?
#
loop_
_entity_poly.entity_id
_entity_poly.type
_entity_poly.pdbx_seq_one_letter_code
_entity_poly.pdbx_strand_id
1 'polypeptide(L)'
;MIRTILLFLLTFLILHGCQEGEQIDLSNLPAEEQQALTALAWLKGADAERDAQQAFARGDLRLLAMATRGASMPGIPTELASKAKSVCGIRYLEGSTDAVVSDMHLKLLQKAEKYAATYNGIMLQHCMK
;
A
#
# COMPACT_ATOMS: atom_id res chain seq x y z
N MET A 1 23.66 31.06 50.20
CA MET A 1 24.87 31.00 49.36
C MET A 1 24.63 29.92 48.31
N ILE A 2 24.06 30.24 47.15
CA ILE A 2 24.75 30.68 45.90
C ILE A 2 25.47 29.52 45.19
N ARG A 3 24.84 29.06 44.08
CA ARG A 3 25.36 28.73 42.72
C ARG A 3 26.53 27.72 42.62
N THR A 4 26.67 26.79 41.67
CA THR A 4 26.39 26.76 40.20
C THR A 4 26.83 25.33 39.74
N ILE A 5 26.02 24.55 39.00
CA ILE A 5 26.13 24.26 37.54
C ILE A 5 27.26 23.27 37.11
N LEU A 6 26.90 22.32 36.22
CA LEU A 6 27.73 21.52 35.28
C LEU A 6 28.46 20.30 35.87
N LEU A 7 28.43 19.05 35.37
CA LEU A 7 28.45 18.46 34.02
C LEU A 7 27.74 17.07 34.12
N PHE A 8 26.72 16.74 33.32
CA PHE A 8 26.83 15.95 32.08
C PHE A 8 27.84 14.80 32.12
N LEU A 9 27.39 13.53 32.14
CA LEU A 9 27.94 12.37 31.42
C LEU A 9 27.05 11.14 31.72
N LEU A 10 26.21 10.73 30.76
CA LEU A 10 26.42 9.54 29.91
C LEU A 10 26.13 8.23 30.68
N THR A 11 25.14 7.41 30.35
CA THR A 11 24.77 6.92 29.03
C THR A 11 23.34 6.40 29.05
N PHE A 12 22.43 7.15 28.42
CA PHE A 12 21.13 6.68 27.99
C PHE A 12 21.38 5.77 26.78
N LEU A 13 21.54 4.46 27.02
CA LEU A 13 21.59 3.44 25.97
C LEU A 13 20.17 3.22 25.42
N ILE A 14 19.62 4.23 24.74
CA ILE A 14 18.53 3.97 23.81
C ILE A 14 19.20 3.43 22.56
N LEU A 15 19.17 2.10 22.42
CA LEU A 15 19.19 1.44 21.13
C LEU A 15 17.97 1.94 20.34
N HIS A 16 18.08 3.12 19.76
CA HIS A 16 17.27 3.49 18.61
C HIS A 16 17.80 2.62 17.48
N GLY A 17 17.24 1.42 17.36
CA GLY A 17 17.23 0.74 16.08
C GLY A 17 16.44 1.64 15.14
N CYS A 18 17.12 2.50 14.39
CA CYS A 18 16.56 3.04 13.17
C CYS A 18 16.25 1.84 12.28
N GLN A 19 15.00 1.41 12.23
CA GLN A 19 14.52 0.69 11.05
C GLN A 19 14.64 1.68 9.90
N GLU A 20 15.78 1.63 9.23
CA GLU A 20 16.08 2.41 8.04
C GLU A 20 15.14 1.92 6.94
N GLY A 21 13.93 2.48 6.94
CA GLY A 21 12.92 2.14 5.96
C GLY A 21 13.43 2.60 4.60
N GLU A 22 13.90 1.65 3.79
CA GLU A 22 14.46 1.79 2.44
C GLU A 22 13.93 3.06 1.76
N GLN A 23 14.77 4.10 1.71
CA GLN A 23 14.46 5.34 1.03
C GLN A 23 14.78 5.14 -0.45
N ILE A 24 13.75 5.26 -1.30
CA ILE A 24 13.92 5.21 -2.75
C ILE A 24 14.43 6.59 -3.18
N ASP A 25 15.68 6.68 -3.64
CA ASP A 25 16.19 7.90 -4.29
C ASP A 25 15.60 8.01 -5.71
N LEU A 26 14.50 8.74 -5.81
CA LEU A 26 13.76 8.97 -7.05
C LEU A 26 14.41 10.04 -7.96
N SER A 27 15.38 10.81 -7.45
CA SER A 27 15.82 12.06 -8.07
C SER A 27 16.73 11.87 -9.29
N ASN A 28 17.33 10.70 -9.43
CA ASN A 28 18.28 10.35 -10.50
C ASN A 28 17.73 9.31 -11.49
N LEU A 29 16.43 9.01 -11.43
CA LEU A 29 15.79 8.02 -12.29
C LEU A 29 15.24 8.65 -13.58
N PRO A 30 15.11 7.87 -14.68
CA PRO A 30 14.36 8.31 -15.84
C PRO A 30 12.94 8.76 -15.45
N ALA A 31 12.41 9.77 -16.13
CA ALA A 31 11.12 10.38 -15.79
C ALA A 31 9.95 9.37 -15.74
N GLU A 32 9.95 8.38 -16.64
CA GLU A 32 8.95 7.31 -16.67
C GLU A 32 9.01 6.43 -15.41
N GLU A 33 10.22 6.05 -14.98
CA GLU A 33 10.41 5.27 -13.76
C GLU A 33 10.04 6.09 -12.53
N GLN A 34 10.47 7.35 -12.46
CA GLN A 34 10.11 8.25 -11.37
C GLN A 34 8.58 8.37 -11.22
N GLN A 35 7.86 8.52 -12.34
CA GLN A 35 6.41 8.59 -12.35
C GLN A 35 5.77 7.28 -11.85
N ALA A 36 6.22 6.13 -12.36
CA ALA A 36 5.70 4.83 -11.97
C ALA A 36 5.90 4.53 -10.48
N LEU A 37 7.09 4.83 -9.94
CA LEU A 37 7.39 4.65 -8.53
C LEU A 37 6.61 5.61 -7.63
N THR A 38 6.47 6.87 -8.05
CA THR A 38 5.71 7.89 -7.28
C THR A 38 4.24 7.51 -7.16
N ALA A 39 3.64 6.98 -8.23
CA ALA A 39 2.24 6.55 -8.22
C ALA A 39 1.94 5.41 -7.21
N LEU A 40 2.96 4.65 -6.81
CA LEU A 40 2.85 3.54 -5.85
C LEU A 40 3.55 3.82 -4.51
N ALA A 41 4.15 5.00 -4.33
CA ALA A 41 4.94 5.34 -3.13
C ALA A 41 4.10 5.30 -1.84
N TRP A 42 2.79 5.56 -1.94
CA TRP A 42 1.85 5.48 -0.82
C TRP A 42 1.80 4.08 -0.17
N LEU A 43 2.16 3.02 -0.91
CA LEU A 43 2.21 1.65 -0.39
C LEU A 43 3.25 1.47 0.72
N LYS A 44 4.26 2.36 0.86
CA LYS A 44 5.31 2.22 1.88
C LYS A 44 4.74 2.11 3.30
N GLY A 45 3.67 2.84 3.60
CA GLY A 45 2.98 2.84 4.90
C GLY A 45 1.53 2.34 4.85
N ALA A 46 1.11 1.71 3.75
CA ALA A 46 -0.25 1.23 3.60
C ALA A 46 -0.53 -0.03 4.44
N ASP A 47 -1.77 -0.15 4.93
CA ASP A 47 -2.23 -1.27 5.73
C ASP A 47 -3.60 -1.71 5.22
N ALA A 48 -3.61 -2.79 4.43
CA ALA A 48 -4.80 -3.23 3.73
C ALA A 48 -5.97 -3.57 4.67
N GLU A 49 -5.69 -4.10 5.86
CA GLU A 49 -6.73 -4.47 6.81
C GLU A 49 -7.37 -3.23 7.42
N ARG A 50 -6.52 -2.32 7.94
CA ARG A 50 -6.97 -1.05 8.49
C ARG A 50 -7.72 -0.22 7.45
N ASP A 51 -7.19 -0.15 6.22
CA ASP A 51 -7.77 0.64 5.14
C ASP A 51 -9.11 0.04 4.66
N ALA A 52 -9.26 -1.28 4.66
CA ALA A 52 -10.53 -1.97 4.39
C ALA A 52 -11.57 -1.69 5.49
N GLN A 53 -11.19 -1.80 6.77
CA GLN A 53 -12.09 -1.49 7.88
C GLN A 53 -12.56 -0.03 7.86
N GLN A 54 -11.64 0.89 7.58
CA GLN A 54 -12.00 2.30 7.43
C GLN A 54 -12.90 2.56 6.22
N ALA A 55 -12.69 1.85 5.10
CA ALA A 55 -13.54 1.93 3.91
C ALA A 55 -14.96 1.43 4.19
N PHE A 56 -15.07 0.29 4.86
CA PHE A 56 -16.33 -0.24 5.34
C PHE A 56 -17.05 0.75 6.26
N ALA A 57 -16.35 1.32 7.24
CA ALA A 57 -16.92 2.26 8.21
C ALA A 57 -17.51 3.54 7.57
N ARG A 58 -16.99 3.94 6.39
CA ARG A 58 -17.51 5.08 5.61
C ARG A 58 -18.46 4.68 4.47
N GLY A 59 -18.87 3.41 4.41
CA GLY A 59 -19.81 2.89 3.41
C GLY A 59 -19.23 2.63 2.02
N ASP A 60 -17.91 2.64 1.85
CA ASP A 60 -17.27 2.28 0.58
C ASP A 60 -16.94 0.77 0.56
N LEU A 61 -17.81 0.01 -0.10
CA LEU A 61 -17.71 -1.45 -0.22
C LEU A 61 -17.00 -1.93 -1.50
N ARG A 62 -16.50 -1.00 -2.32
CA ARG A 62 -15.92 -1.34 -3.62
C ARG A 62 -14.62 -2.12 -3.45
N LEU A 63 -14.45 -3.14 -4.29
CA LEU A 63 -13.22 -3.92 -4.39
C LEU A 63 -12.15 -3.12 -5.13
N LEU A 64 -10.89 -3.41 -4.83
CA LEU A 64 -9.73 -2.90 -5.54
C LEU A 64 -9.43 -3.76 -6.78
N ALA A 65 -9.46 -3.13 -7.94
CA ALA A 65 -9.04 -3.73 -9.19
C ALA A 65 -7.65 -3.20 -9.59
N MET A 66 -6.81 -4.05 -10.17
CA MET A 66 -5.58 -3.64 -10.84
C MET A 66 -5.85 -3.44 -12.34
N ALA A 67 -5.28 -2.39 -12.93
CA ALA A 67 -5.45 -2.05 -14.33
C ALA A 67 -4.48 -2.84 -15.22
N THR A 68 -4.73 -4.14 -15.39
CA THR A 68 -4.01 -4.96 -16.38
C THR A 68 -4.71 -4.88 -17.74
N ARG A 69 -4.49 -5.84 -18.65
CA ARG A 69 -5.30 -6.01 -19.87
C ARG A 69 -6.81 -6.14 -19.61
N GLY A 70 -7.20 -6.38 -18.36
CA GLY A 70 -8.54 -6.20 -17.85
C GLY A 70 -8.52 -5.76 -16.38
N ALA A 71 -9.69 -5.70 -15.75
CA ALA A 71 -9.75 -5.51 -14.30
C ALA A 71 -9.39 -6.83 -13.60
N SER A 72 -8.17 -6.93 -13.08
CA SER A 72 -7.81 -8.01 -12.16
C SER A 72 -8.29 -7.64 -10.75
N MET A 73 -8.94 -8.55 -10.02
CA MET A 73 -9.33 -8.33 -8.62
C MET A 73 -8.59 -9.35 -7.75
N PRO A 74 -7.36 -9.05 -7.31
CA PRO A 74 -6.58 -9.97 -6.48
C PRO A 74 -7.37 -10.42 -5.24
N GLY A 75 -7.19 -11.67 -4.83
CA GLY A 75 -7.87 -12.26 -3.66
C GLY A 75 -9.34 -12.66 -3.90
N ILE A 76 -9.93 -12.34 -5.05
CA ILE A 76 -11.29 -12.76 -5.40
C ILE A 76 -11.24 -14.05 -6.23
N PRO A 77 -11.95 -15.12 -5.83
CA PRO A 77 -12.04 -16.33 -6.63
C PRO A 77 -12.63 -16.06 -8.02
N THR A 78 -12.05 -16.67 -9.05
CA THR A 78 -12.40 -16.42 -10.46
C THR A 78 -13.89 -16.65 -10.75
N GLU A 79 -14.47 -17.70 -10.16
CA GLU A 79 -15.88 -18.06 -10.27
C GLU A 79 -16.82 -17.02 -9.62
N LEU A 80 -16.31 -16.25 -8.67
CA LEU A 80 -17.06 -15.16 -8.01
C LEU A 80 -16.81 -13.80 -8.66
N ALA A 81 -15.75 -13.65 -9.46
CA ALA A 81 -15.30 -12.35 -9.96
C ALA A 81 -16.41 -11.53 -10.64
N SER A 82 -17.19 -12.13 -11.55
CA SER A 82 -18.28 -11.43 -12.24
C SER A 82 -19.37 -10.95 -11.27
N LYS A 83 -19.80 -11.82 -10.35
CA LYS A 83 -20.83 -11.49 -9.34
C LYS A 83 -20.32 -10.44 -8.36
N ALA A 84 -19.10 -10.62 -7.85
CA ALA A 84 -18.46 -9.69 -6.92
C ALA A 84 -18.30 -8.30 -7.53
N LYS A 85 -17.87 -8.21 -8.80
CA LYS A 85 -17.81 -6.94 -9.53
C LYS A 85 -19.17 -6.25 -9.64
N SER A 86 -20.24 -7.02 -9.90
CA SER A 86 -21.60 -6.49 -10.02
C SER A 86 -22.18 -6.01 -8.68
N VAL A 87 -21.99 -6.80 -7.62
CA VAL A 87 -22.58 -6.54 -6.29
C VAL A 87 -21.77 -5.51 -5.50
N CYS A 88 -20.46 -5.68 -5.41
CA CYS A 88 -19.59 -4.84 -4.59
C CYS A 88 -19.16 -3.57 -5.34
N GLY A 89 -19.17 -3.60 -6.68
CA GLY A 89 -18.50 -2.59 -7.49
C GLY A 89 -16.98 -2.68 -7.38
N ILE A 90 -16.28 -1.91 -8.21
CA ILE A 90 -14.82 -1.84 -8.21
C ILE A 90 -14.33 -0.40 -8.27
N ARG A 91 -13.11 -0.17 -7.77
CA ARG A 91 -12.29 1.00 -8.07
C ARG A 91 -10.88 0.55 -8.40
N TYR A 92 -10.21 1.25 -9.31
CA TYR A 92 -8.84 0.90 -9.67
C TYR A 92 -7.86 1.34 -8.57
N LEU A 93 -6.89 0.48 -8.26
CA LEU A 93 -5.77 0.79 -7.41
C LEU A 93 -4.82 1.72 -8.18
N GLU A 94 -4.65 2.94 -7.68
CA GLU A 94 -3.84 3.97 -8.33
C GLU A 94 -2.38 3.52 -8.51
N GLY A 95 -1.84 3.72 -9.71
CA GLY A 95 -0.49 3.28 -10.07
C GLY A 95 -0.38 1.80 -10.45
N SER A 96 -1.44 0.99 -10.34
CA SER A 96 -1.42 -0.37 -10.86
C SER A 96 -1.47 -0.38 -12.40
N THR A 97 -0.65 -1.23 -13.01
CA THR A 97 -0.57 -1.43 -14.47
C THR A 97 -0.04 -2.84 -14.77
N ASP A 98 -0.16 -3.30 -16.02
CA ASP A 98 0.56 -4.48 -16.52
C ASP A 98 1.92 -4.15 -17.17
N ALA A 99 2.25 -2.87 -17.33
CA ALA A 99 3.55 -2.43 -17.83
C ALA A 99 4.58 -2.32 -16.69
N VAL A 100 5.68 -3.06 -16.79
CA VAL A 100 6.79 -3.00 -15.84
C VAL A 100 7.89 -2.09 -16.41
N VAL A 101 8.29 -1.10 -15.62
CA VAL A 101 9.25 -0.04 -16.03
C VAL A 101 10.64 -0.29 -15.44
N SER A 102 10.71 -0.90 -14.25
CA SER A 102 11.96 -1.30 -13.59
C SER A 102 11.71 -2.41 -12.57
N ASP A 103 12.78 -3.01 -12.05
CA ASP A 103 12.69 -4.01 -10.98
C ASP A 103 12.06 -3.45 -9.70
N MET A 104 12.30 -2.16 -9.42
CA MET A 104 11.70 -1.51 -8.28
C MET A 104 10.20 -1.28 -8.48
N HIS A 105 9.81 -0.90 -9.70
CA HIS A 105 8.40 -0.80 -10.06
C HIS A 105 7.71 -2.17 -9.95
N LEU A 106 8.35 -3.25 -10.42
CA LEU A 106 7.82 -4.61 -10.28
C LEU A 106 7.57 -4.99 -8.82
N LYS A 107 8.51 -4.70 -7.91
CA LYS A 107 8.34 -4.96 -6.48
C LYS A 107 7.15 -4.19 -5.89
N LEU A 108 6.93 -2.94 -6.33
CA LEU A 108 5.77 -2.15 -5.92
C LEU A 108 4.46 -2.70 -6.49
N LEU A 109 4.44 -3.16 -7.75
CA LEU A 109 3.26 -3.82 -8.33
C LEU A 109 2.90 -5.11 -7.59
N GLN A 110 3.88 -5.93 -7.23
CA GLN A 110 3.66 -7.13 -6.40
C GLN A 110 3.16 -6.78 -5.00
N LYS A 111 3.65 -5.68 -4.42
CA LYS A 111 3.13 -5.16 -3.14
C LYS A 111 1.69 -4.67 -3.29
N ALA A 112 1.36 -3.99 -4.39
CA ALA A 112 0.01 -3.54 -4.72
C ALA A 112 -0.96 -4.71 -4.88
N GLU A 113 -0.52 -5.79 -5.55
CA GLU A 113 -1.30 -7.02 -5.71
C GLU A 113 -1.65 -7.66 -4.36
N LYS A 114 -0.64 -7.81 -3.48
CA LYS A 114 -0.84 -8.35 -2.13
C LYS A 114 -1.76 -7.45 -1.30
N TYR A 115 -1.55 -6.14 -1.35
CA TYR A 115 -2.40 -5.16 -0.68
C TYR A 115 -3.86 -5.28 -1.14
N ALA A 116 -4.09 -5.33 -2.45
CA ALA A 116 -5.42 -5.49 -3.03
C ALA A 116 -6.06 -6.82 -2.62
N ALA A 117 -5.29 -7.92 -2.60
CA ALA A 117 -5.80 -9.23 -2.21
C ALA A 117 -6.32 -9.26 -0.77
N THR A 118 -5.55 -8.72 0.18
CA THR A 118 -5.96 -8.62 1.59
C THR A 118 -7.18 -7.72 1.74
N TYR A 119 -7.17 -6.52 1.15
CA TYR A 119 -8.29 -5.58 1.21
C TYR A 119 -9.57 -6.21 0.64
N ASN A 120 -9.47 -6.85 -0.52
CA ASN A 120 -10.60 -7.46 -1.22
C ASN A 120 -11.18 -8.65 -0.47
N GLY A 121 -10.34 -9.49 0.14
CA GLY A 121 -10.80 -10.62 0.94
C GLY A 121 -11.68 -10.17 2.11
N ILE A 122 -11.31 -9.07 2.77
CA ILE A 122 -12.13 -8.48 3.84
C ILE A 122 -13.42 -7.91 3.24
N MET A 123 -13.33 -7.05 2.21
CA MET A 123 -14.53 -6.42 1.63
C MET A 123 -15.53 -7.41 1.06
N LEU A 124 -15.07 -8.51 0.47
CA LEU A 124 -15.93 -9.55 -0.07
C LEU A 124 -16.87 -10.12 1.00
N GLN A 125 -16.40 -10.28 2.24
CA GLN A 125 -17.22 -10.77 3.36
C GLN A 125 -18.31 -9.77 3.77
N HIS A 126 -18.12 -8.48 3.49
CA HIS A 126 -19.07 -7.43 3.84
C HIS A 126 -20.07 -7.13 2.72
N CYS A 127 -19.63 -7.14 1.45
CA CYS A 127 -20.47 -6.76 0.32
C CYS A 127 -21.31 -7.89 -0.28
N MET A 128 -20.91 -9.15 -0.10
CA MET A 128 -21.61 -10.31 -0.68
C MET A 128 -22.63 -10.97 0.27
N LYS A 129 -23.10 -10.22 1.27
CA LYS A 129 -24.14 -10.67 2.20
C LYS A 129 -25.54 -10.58 1.59
#